data_AF-A0A7S2XP02-F1
#
_entry.id   AF-A0A7S2XP02-F1
#
_cell.length_a   1.000
_cell.length_b   1.000
_cell.length_c   1.000
_cell.angle_alpha   90.00
_cell.angle_beta   90.00
_cell.angle_gamma   90.00
#
_symmetry.space_group_name_H-M   'P 1'
#
loop_
_entity.id
_entity.type
_entity.pdbx_description
1 polymer ?
#
loop_
_entity_poly.entity_id
_entity_poly.type
_entity_poly.pdbx_seq_one_letter_code
_entity_poly.pdbx_strand_id
1 'polypeptide(L)'
;NRYIHHCYDVIIFCLNTLTNVVETSDSQQVIAGLEFVEPEPIIMTSSDVAYTNDFGGGSSKKVPAVKWLSRWLVSQTESYRDAVMKGKFGAKEEPNHRIIDEKAVVSEPEHQRDLEKHEEEFLVTAGNGFILLTCLMRHRGQCYSDEIDEAVQKLRKSVVSQMPQQTGVTLMIKTLKAFCNFYHFSIGDLSVAVVEPVMKLIVELEKI
;
A
#
# COMPACT_ATOMS: atom_id res chain seq x y z
N ASN A 1 -13.24 -15.20 15.40
CA ASN A 1 -12.50 -13.97 15.81
C ASN A 1 -11.04 -14.17 16.16
N ARG A 2 -10.62 -15.05 17.09
CA ARG A 2 -9.17 -15.19 17.42
C ARG A 2 -8.25 -15.52 16.23
N TYR A 3 -8.70 -16.32 15.28
CA TYR A 3 -7.90 -16.72 14.11
C TYR A 3 -7.63 -15.54 13.15
N ILE A 4 -8.61 -14.64 12.97
CA ILE A 4 -8.50 -13.47 12.08
C ILE A 4 -7.49 -12.47 12.65
N HIS A 5 -7.57 -12.16 13.95
CA HIS A 5 -6.58 -11.29 14.62
C HIS A 5 -5.16 -11.90 14.59
N HIS A 6 -5.03 -13.23 14.77
CA HIS A 6 -3.72 -13.89 14.65
C HIS A 6 -3.12 -13.77 13.24
N CYS A 7 -3.94 -13.89 12.19
CA CYS A 7 -3.47 -13.68 10.82
C CYS A 7 -3.01 -12.24 10.59
N TYR A 8 -3.76 -11.25 11.11
CA TYR A 8 -3.38 -9.84 11.03
C TYR A 8 -2.02 -9.55 11.70
N ASP A 9 -1.84 -9.98 12.95
CA ASP A 9 -0.59 -9.75 13.69
C ASP A 9 0.63 -10.35 12.97
N VAL A 10 0.48 -11.57 12.44
CA VAL A 10 1.53 -12.24 11.66
C VAL A 10 1.85 -11.46 10.38
N ILE A 11 0.85 -10.95 9.68
CA ILE A 11 1.04 -10.13 8.47
C ILE A 11 1.83 -8.87 8.81
N ILE A 12 1.41 -8.12 9.83
CA ILE A 12 2.09 -6.89 10.26
C ILE A 12 3.53 -7.18 10.69
N PHE A 13 3.74 -8.24 11.47
CA PHE A 13 5.07 -8.68 11.88
C PHE A 13 5.97 -8.99 10.67
N CYS A 14 5.46 -9.72 9.68
CA CYS A 14 6.19 -10.07 8.46
C CYS A 14 6.53 -8.83 7.63
N LEU A 15 5.57 -7.92 7.41
CA LEU A 15 5.79 -6.68 6.66
C LEU A 15 6.85 -5.79 7.32
N ASN A 16 6.80 -5.65 8.64
CA ASN A 16 7.78 -4.87 9.39
C ASN A 16 9.17 -5.51 9.34
N THR A 17 9.24 -6.84 9.48
CA THR A 17 10.52 -7.58 9.39
C THR A 17 11.13 -7.42 8.01
N LEU A 18 10.35 -7.61 6.95
CA LEU A 18 10.82 -7.43 5.57
C LEU A 18 11.25 -5.98 5.30
N THR A 19 10.50 -5.01 5.80
CA THR A 19 10.86 -3.59 5.70
C THR A 19 12.19 -3.32 6.36
N ASN A 20 12.41 -3.84 7.57
CA ASN A 20 13.69 -3.70 8.27
C ASN A 20 14.84 -4.36 7.51
N VAL A 21 14.63 -5.54 6.93
CA VAL A 21 15.64 -6.20 6.09
C VAL A 21 15.97 -5.33 4.88
N VAL A 22 14.98 -4.91 4.10
CA VAL A 22 15.20 -3.99 2.95
C VAL A 22 15.86 -2.70 3.40
N GLU A 23 15.52 -2.19 4.60
CA GLU A 23 16.06 -0.93 5.08
C GLU A 23 17.53 -1.03 5.53
N THR A 24 17.94 -2.16 6.09
CA THR A 24 19.24 -2.33 6.76
C THR A 24 20.28 -3.10 5.94
N SER A 25 19.88 -3.78 4.86
CA SER A 25 20.79 -4.53 4.00
C SER A 25 20.65 -4.15 2.52
N ASP A 26 21.63 -4.54 1.71
CA ASP A 26 21.57 -4.45 0.24
C ASP A 26 20.73 -5.58 -0.37
N SER A 27 19.68 -6.03 0.34
CA SER A 27 18.81 -7.15 -0.07
C SER A 27 17.64 -6.73 -0.96
N GLN A 28 17.56 -5.45 -1.32
CA GLN A 28 16.50 -4.90 -2.18
C GLN A 28 16.37 -5.67 -3.50
N GLN A 29 17.49 -5.94 -4.18
CA GLN A 29 17.47 -6.69 -5.45
C GLN A 29 17.09 -8.15 -5.25
N VAL A 30 17.53 -8.78 -4.16
CA VAL A 30 17.19 -10.17 -3.83
C VAL A 30 15.69 -10.29 -3.60
N ILE A 31 15.11 -9.41 -2.79
CA ILE A 31 13.68 -9.41 -2.47
C ILE A 31 12.85 -9.04 -3.70
N ALA A 32 13.29 -8.07 -4.51
CA ALA A 32 12.61 -7.70 -5.75
C ALA A 32 12.62 -8.82 -6.81
N GLY A 33 13.67 -9.66 -6.80
CA GLY A 33 13.84 -10.80 -7.70
C GLY A 33 13.13 -12.09 -7.24
N LEU A 34 12.51 -12.10 -6.06
CA LEU A 34 11.72 -13.26 -5.63
C LEU A 34 10.53 -13.49 -6.56
N GLU A 35 10.16 -14.75 -6.75
CA GLU A 35 8.97 -15.16 -7.48
C GLU A 35 8.10 -16.02 -6.59
N PHE A 36 6.79 -15.76 -6.62
CA PHE A 36 5.79 -16.57 -5.95
C PHE A 36 4.99 -17.36 -6.96
N VAL A 37 4.52 -18.53 -6.52
CA VAL A 37 3.50 -19.27 -7.24
C VAL A 37 2.17 -18.58 -6.99
N GLU A 38 1.54 -18.05 -8.05
CA GLU A 38 0.20 -17.46 -7.94
C GLU A 38 -0.78 -18.59 -7.58
N PRO A 39 -1.51 -18.49 -6.45
CA PRO A 39 -2.51 -19.48 -6.12
C PRO A 39 -3.58 -19.49 -7.21
N GLU A 40 -3.87 -20.67 -7.76
CA GLU A 40 -4.95 -20.87 -8.72
C GLU A 40 -6.25 -20.29 -8.13
N PRO A 41 -7.04 -19.51 -8.89
CA PRO A 41 -8.32 -19.03 -8.40
C PRO A 41 -9.18 -20.25 -8.06
N ILE A 42 -9.61 -20.36 -6.80
CA ILE A 42 -10.58 -21.37 -6.39
C ILE A 42 -11.89 -21.01 -7.11
N ILE A 43 -12.16 -21.66 -8.24
CA ILE A 43 -13.46 -21.58 -8.89
C ILE A 43 -14.43 -22.29 -7.96
N MET A 44 -15.13 -21.53 -7.11
CA MET A 44 -16.31 -22.03 -6.41
C MET A 44 -17.45 -22.16 -7.42
N THR A 45 -17.45 -23.24 -8.19
CA THR A 45 -18.70 -23.70 -8.82
C THR A 45 -19.59 -24.21 -7.71
N SER A 46 -20.78 -23.61 -7.60
CA SER A 46 -21.84 -24.00 -6.68
C SER A 46 -22.44 -25.36 -7.07
N SER A 47 -21.69 -26.44 -6.89
CA SER A 47 -22.18 -27.82 -6.78
C SER A 47 -21.00 -28.71 -6.42
N ASP A 48 -21.10 -29.34 -5.25
CA ASP A 48 -20.35 -30.53 -4.84
C ASP A 48 -18.84 -30.40 -4.57
N VAL A 49 -18.55 -30.54 -3.27
CA VAL A 49 -17.21 -30.73 -2.71
C VAL A 49 -16.60 -32.01 -3.28
N ALA A 50 -15.72 -31.86 -4.25
CA ALA A 50 -14.72 -32.87 -4.59
C ALA A 50 -13.33 -32.25 -4.39
N TYR A 51 -12.67 -32.61 -3.28
CA TYR A 51 -11.22 -32.48 -3.18
C TYR A 51 -10.61 -33.50 -4.15
N THR A 52 -10.40 -33.12 -5.40
CA THR A 52 -9.51 -33.89 -6.27
C THR A 52 -8.09 -33.50 -5.89
N ASN A 53 -7.42 -34.39 -5.15
CA ASN A 53 -5.97 -34.43 -5.00
C ASN A 53 -5.29 -34.75 -6.35
N ASP A 54 -5.58 -33.94 -7.37
CA ASP A 54 -4.91 -34.07 -8.66
C ASP A 54 -3.65 -33.21 -8.61
N PHE A 55 -2.53 -33.86 -8.28
CA PHE A 55 -1.16 -33.40 -8.52
C PHE A 55 -0.87 -33.38 -10.05
N GLY A 56 -1.81 -32.87 -10.83
CA GLY A 56 -1.81 -32.86 -12.29
C GLY A 56 -1.30 -31.53 -12.82
N GLY A 57 0.01 -31.45 -13.08
CA GLY A 57 0.61 -30.81 -14.26
C GLY A 57 0.22 -29.39 -14.70
N GLY A 58 -0.52 -28.60 -13.92
CA GLY A 58 -0.77 -27.18 -14.20
C GLY A 58 0.53 -26.42 -13.98
N SER A 59 1.07 -25.75 -15.01
CA SER A 59 2.25 -24.91 -14.84
C SER A 59 1.91 -23.80 -13.86
N SER A 60 2.30 -23.98 -12.60
CA SER A 60 2.03 -23.04 -11.53
C SER A 60 2.64 -21.69 -11.91
N LYS A 61 1.79 -20.73 -12.28
CA LYS A 61 2.26 -19.48 -12.88
C LYS A 61 3.09 -18.72 -11.86
N LYS A 62 4.38 -18.58 -12.13
CA LYS A 62 5.26 -17.75 -11.31
C LYS A 62 4.95 -16.28 -11.58
N VAL A 63 4.83 -15.53 -10.50
CA VAL A 63 4.61 -14.08 -10.52
C VAL A 63 5.70 -13.43 -9.68
N PRO A 64 6.35 -12.36 -10.18
CA PRO A 64 7.31 -11.60 -9.39
C PRO A 64 6.70 -11.15 -8.07
N ALA A 65 7.42 -11.33 -6.96
CA ALA A 65 6.95 -11.06 -5.61
C ALA A 65 6.43 -9.64 -5.45
N VAL A 66 7.11 -8.67 -6.05
CA VAL A 66 6.70 -7.26 -6.04
C VAL A 66 5.38 -7.04 -6.76
N LYS A 67 5.16 -7.74 -7.87
CA LYS A 67 3.91 -7.65 -8.63
C LYS A 67 2.75 -8.26 -7.85
N TRP A 68 2.98 -9.42 -7.23
CA TRP A 68 2.01 -10.05 -6.34
C TRP A 68 1.69 -9.14 -5.14
N LEU A 69 2.72 -8.63 -4.46
CA LEU A 69 2.58 -7.75 -3.30
C LEU A 69 1.80 -6.47 -3.66
N SER A 70 2.13 -5.85 -4.81
CA SER A 70 1.42 -4.65 -5.28
C SER A 70 -0.07 -4.92 -5.49
N ARG A 71 -0.43 -6.04 -6.12
CA ARG A 71 -1.84 -6.44 -6.32
C ARG A 71 -2.55 -6.68 -5.00
N TRP A 72 -1.90 -7.44 -4.10
CA TRP A 72 -2.46 -7.76 -2.80
C TRP A 72 -2.69 -6.50 -1.96
N LEU A 73 -1.75 -5.55 -1.97
CA LEU A 73 -1.93 -4.28 -1.26
C LEU A 73 -3.03 -3.42 -1.87
N VAL A 74 -3.15 -3.39 -3.19
CA VAL A 74 -4.27 -2.70 -3.85
C VAL A 74 -5.61 -3.33 -3.44
N SER A 75 -5.71 -4.65 -3.30
CA SER A 75 -6.94 -5.27 -2.80
C SER A 75 -7.22 -4.94 -1.32
N GLN A 76 -6.19 -4.76 -0.49
CA GLN A 76 -6.37 -4.27 0.88
C GLN A 76 -6.94 -2.84 0.95
N THR A 77 -6.92 -2.07 -0.14
CA THR A 77 -7.52 -0.73 -0.16
C THR A 77 -9.00 -0.72 -0.51
N GLU A 78 -9.59 -1.83 -1.00
CA GLU A 78 -10.89 -1.82 -1.67
C GLU A 78 -12.03 -1.19 -0.88
N SER A 79 -12.12 -1.46 0.42
CA SER A 79 -13.20 -0.95 1.29
C SER A 79 -13.12 0.57 1.51
N TYR A 80 -11.92 1.12 1.60
CA TYR A 80 -11.71 2.54 1.91
C TYR A 80 -11.12 3.37 0.77
N ARG A 81 -10.87 2.78 -0.40
CA ARG A 81 -10.18 3.43 -1.53
C ARG A 81 -10.83 4.76 -1.89
N ASP A 82 -12.16 4.79 -1.98
CA ASP A 82 -12.91 6.00 -2.31
C ASP A 82 -12.73 7.08 -1.24
N ALA A 83 -12.75 6.69 0.04
CA ALA A 83 -12.51 7.59 1.14
C ALA A 83 -11.12 8.23 1.04
N VAL A 84 -10.05 7.44 0.86
CA VAL A 84 -8.68 7.99 0.76
C VAL A 84 -8.46 8.80 -0.51
N MET A 85 -9.06 8.39 -1.63
CA MET A 85 -8.91 9.08 -2.91
C MET A 85 -9.62 10.44 -2.91
N LYS A 86 -10.83 10.54 -2.34
CA LYS A 86 -11.62 11.78 -2.26
C LYS A 86 -11.31 12.62 -1.01
N GLY A 87 -10.79 11.98 0.03
CA GLY A 87 -10.50 12.60 1.32
C GLY A 87 -9.29 13.54 1.30
N LYS A 88 -9.27 14.44 2.29
CA LYS A 88 -8.20 15.41 2.55
C LYS A 88 -7.23 14.94 3.65
N PHE A 89 -6.95 13.64 3.72
CA PHE A 89 -6.01 13.09 4.70
C PHE A 89 -4.63 13.75 4.56
N GLY A 90 -4.20 14.49 5.59
CA GLY A 90 -2.92 15.19 5.61
C GLY A 90 -2.85 16.46 4.76
N ALA A 91 -3.98 17.03 4.30
CA ALA A 91 -3.98 18.38 3.75
C ALA A 91 -3.69 19.36 4.90
N LYS A 92 -2.66 20.21 4.74
CA LYS A 92 -2.52 21.38 5.62
C LYS A 92 -3.81 22.18 5.45
N GLU A 93 -4.54 22.42 6.54
CA GLU A 93 -5.66 23.34 6.50
C GLU A 93 -5.14 24.66 5.95
N GLU A 94 -5.56 25.05 4.75
CA GLU A 94 -5.47 26.46 4.39
C GLU A 94 -6.44 27.20 5.32
N PRO A 95 -5.97 28.22 6.06
CA PRO A 95 -6.83 29.00 6.93
C PRO A 95 -7.80 29.75 6.03
N ASN A 96 -8.98 29.18 5.81
CA ASN A 96 -10.04 29.81 5.05
C ASN A 96 -10.55 31.03 5.84
N HIS A 97 -10.01 32.20 5.50
CA HIS A 97 -10.75 33.45 5.51
C HIS A 97 -11.99 33.27 4.62
N ARG A 98 -13.11 32.87 5.21
CA ARG A 98 -14.42 33.02 4.57
C ARG A 98 -14.88 34.45 4.73
N ILE A 99 -14.55 35.27 3.73
CA ILE A 99 -15.44 36.35 3.30
C ILE A 99 -16.68 35.63 2.74
N ILE A 100 -17.83 35.87 3.37
CA ILE A 100 -19.12 35.33 2.95
C ILE A 100 -19.55 36.16 1.73
N ASP A 101 -19.50 35.57 0.54
CA ASP A 101 -20.22 36.09 -0.61
C ASP A 101 -21.41 35.16 -0.90
N GLU A 102 -22.59 35.63 -0.54
CA GLU A 102 -23.89 35.00 -0.79
C GLU A 102 -24.19 35.03 -2.29
N LYS A 103 -23.81 33.97 -3.03
CA LYS A 103 -24.47 33.45 -4.26
C LYS A 103 -23.57 32.45 -4.96
N ALA A 104 -23.46 31.25 -4.41
CA ALA A 104 -23.00 30.10 -5.18
C ALA A 104 -23.95 28.94 -4.93
N VAL A 105 -24.47 28.40 -6.03
CA VAL A 105 -25.33 27.23 -6.13
C VAL A 105 -24.80 26.12 -5.22
N VAL A 106 -25.67 25.61 -4.35
CA VAL A 106 -25.37 24.50 -3.43
C VAL A 106 -25.20 23.23 -4.26
N SER A 107 -23.99 23.01 -4.77
CA SER A 107 -23.49 21.66 -4.99
C SER A 107 -23.31 21.06 -3.60
N GLU A 108 -24.03 19.98 -3.28
CA GLU A 108 -23.87 19.30 -2.00
C GLU A 108 -22.38 19.05 -1.73
N PRO A 109 -21.88 19.27 -0.49
CA PRO A 109 -20.53 18.87 -0.17
C PRO A 109 -20.46 17.35 -0.34
N GLU A 110 -19.71 16.89 -1.36
CA GLU A 110 -19.36 15.48 -1.52
C GLU A 110 -18.93 14.97 -0.14
N HIS A 111 -19.76 14.13 0.47
CA HIS A 111 -19.55 13.70 1.85
C HIS A 111 -18.19 13.02 1.93
N GLN A 112 -17.25 13.72 2.56
CA GLN A 112 -16.00 13.13 3.00
C GLN A 112 -16.38 12.09 4.05
N ARG A 113 -16.35 10.82 3.65
CA ARG A 113 -16.59 9.71 4.55
C ARG A 113 -15.32 9.47 5.36
N ASP A 114 -15.44 9.49 6.68
CA ASP A 114 -14.38 9.02 7.57
C ASP A 114 -14.15 7.52 7.39
N LEU A 115 -12.98 7.03 7.77
CA LEU A 115 -12.72 5.59 7.79
C LEU A 115 -13.64 4.91 8.80
N GLU A 116 -14.28 3.83 8.38
CA GLU A 116 -15.05 3.01 9.30
C GLU A 116 -14.11 2.16 10.16
N LYS A 117 -14.51 1.87 11.40
CA LYS A 117 -13.66 1.15 12.37
C LYS A 117 -13.12 -0.19 11.84
N HIS A 118 -13.88 -0.86 10.98
CA HIS A 118 -13.48 -2.14 10.40
C HIS A 118 -12.47 -2.00 9.24
N GLU A 119 -12.20 -0.76 8.79
CA GLU A 119 -11.24 -0.43 7.73
C GLU A 119 -9.85 -0.11 8.29
N GLU A 120 -9.73 0.09 9.60
CA GLU A 120 -8.47 0.41 10.30
C GLU A 120 -7.40 -0.67 10.08
N GLU A 121 -7.75 -1.95 10.23
CA GLU A 121 -6.82 -3.07 10.02
C GLU A 121 -6.33 -3.11 8.56
N PHE A 122 -7.22 -2.86 7.60
CA PHE A 122 -6.88 -2.81 6.19
C PHE A 122 -6.01 -1.60 5.83
N LEU A 123 -6.24 -0.44 6.45
CA LEU A 123 -5.38 0.73 6.32
C LEU A 123 -3.99 0.46 6.87
N VAL A 124 -3.88 -0.12 8.07
CA VAL A 124 -2.58 -0.43 8.69
C VAL A 124 -1.83 -1.47 7.86
N THR A 125 -2.51 -2.49 7.35
CA THR A 125 -1.91 -3.51 6.49
C THR A 125 -1.38 -2.90 5.20
N ALA A 126 -2.21 -2.13 4.50
CA ALA A 126 -1.81 -1.48 3.25
C ALA A 126 -0.70 -0.44 3.47
N GLY A 127 -0.78 0.34 4.56
CA GLY A 127 0.23 1.33 4.93
C GLY A 127 1.60 0.70 5.14
N ASN A 128 1.69 -0.35 5.96
CA ASN A 128 2.95 -1.07 6.17
C ASN A 128 3.48 -1.72 4.87
N GLY A 129 2.60 -2.27 4.03
CA GLY A 129 3.02 -2.80 2.75
C GLY A 129 3.46 -1.75 1.73
N PHE A 130 2.83 -0.58 1.71
CA PHE A 130 3.27 0.53 0.86
C PHE A 130 4.58 1.15 1.34
N ILE A 131 4.86 1.14 2.65
CA ILE A 131 6.20 1.46 3.18
C ILE A 131 7.22 0.48 2.59
N LEU A 132 6.99 -0.83 2.70
CA LEU A 132 7.87 -1.86 2.13
C LEU A 132 8.09 -1.66 0.62
N LEU A 133 7.02 -1.45 -0.16
CA LEU A 133 7.13 -1.20 -1.60
C LEU A 133 7.93 0.07 -1.90
N THR A 134 7.76 1.12 -1.10
CA THR A 134 8.52 2.37 -1.28
C THR A 134 10.00 2.16 -1.01
N CYS A 135 10.34 1.45 0.07
CA CYS A 135 11.71 1.04 0.38
C CYS A 135 12.32 0.22 -0.77
N LEU A 136 11.55 -0.72 -1.34
CA LEU A 136 11.98 -1.51 -2.49
C LEU A 136 12.17 -0.67 -3.77
N MET A 137 11.49 0.46 -3.93
CA MET A 137 11.63 1.35 -5.08
C MET A 137 12.65 2.48 -4.90
N ARG A 138 13.24 2.58 -3.70
CA ARG A 138 14.21 3.65 -3.37
C ARG A 138 15.53 3.39 -4.08
N HIS A 139 16.11 4.45 -4.64
CA HIS A 139 17.48 4.38 -5.15
C HIS A 139 18.44 4.67 -3.98
N ARG A 140 19.19 3.65 -3.54
CA ARG A 140 20.23 3.79 -2.51
C ARG A 140 21.53 4.16 -3.22
N GLY A 141 21.73 5.47 -3.41
CA GLY A 141 22.80 6.05 -4.24
C GLY A 141 24.23 5.83 -3.74
N GLN A 142 24.68 4.59 -3.59
CA GLN A 142 26.04 4.25 -3.19
C GLN A 142 26.88 3.63 -4.32
N CYS A 143 26.28 3.30 -5.48
CA CYS A 143 27.04 2.92 -6.66
C CYS A 143 26.32 3.40 -7.93
N TYR A 144 26.92 4.37 -8.64
CA TYR A 144 26.42 4.90 -9.91
C TYR A 144 26.67 3.92 -11.05
N SER A 145 26.00 2.77 -11.00
CA SER A 145 25.91 1.88 -12.15
C SER A 145 24.57 2.13 -12.84
N ASP A 146 24.62 2.42 -14.15
CA ASP A 146 23.43 2.60 -15.00
C ASP A 146 22.49 1.38 -14.91
N GLU A 147 23.02 0.19 -14.62
CA GLU A 147 22.25 -1.05 -14.48
C GLU A 147 21.36 -1.06 -13.23
N ILE A 148 21.84 -0.48 -12.12
CA ILE A 148 21.07 -0.37 -10.87
C ILE A 148 19.91 0.61 -11.07
N ASP A 149 20.17 1.73 -11.73
CA ASP A 149 19.14 2.70 -12.08
C ASP A 149 18.08 2.09 -13.00
N GLU A 150 18.49 1.33 -14.03
CA GLU A 150 17.55 0.65 -14.92
C GLU A 150 16.70 -0.39 -14.17
N ALA A 151 17.30 -1.17 -13.26
CA ALA A 151 16.59 -2.15 -12.44
C ALA A 151 15.55 -1.49 -11.53
N VAL A 152 15.90 -0.39 -10.85
CA VAL A 152 14.97 0.37 -10.01
C VAL A 152 13.84 0.98 -10.84
N GLN A 153 14.12 1.48 -12.05
CA GLN A 153 13.10 2.00 -12.95
C GLN A 153 12.15 0.91 -13.46
N LYS A 154 12.66 -0.28 -13.80
CA LYS A 154 11.85 -1.45 -14.15
C LYS A 154 10.94 -1.85 -12.99
N LEU A 155 11.47 -1.81 -11.77
CA LEU A 155 10.72 -2.11 -10.55
C LEU A 155 9.59 -1.10 -10.32
N ARG A 156 9.88 0.20 -10.40
CA ARG A 156 8.88 1.27 -10.28
C ARG A 156 7.75 1.11 -11.30
N LYS A 157 8.10 0.87 -12.56
CA LYS A 157 7.11 0.59 -13.62
C LYS A 157 6.27 -0.64 -13.30
N SER A 158 6.89 -1.70 -12.79
CA SER A 158 6.19 -2.92 -12.37
C SER A 158 5.16 -2.63 -11.27
N VAL A 159 5.55 -1.92 -10.21
CA VAL A 159 4.65 -1.52 -9.11
C VAL A 159 3.52 -0.63 -9.61
N VAL A 160 3.84 0.45 -10.33
CA VAL A 160 2.85 1.42 -10.84
C VAL A 160 1.85 0.76 -11.77
N SER A 161 2.28 -0.22 -12.59
CA SER A 161 1.38 -0.96 -13.48
C SER A 161 0.34 -1.83 -12.75
N GLN A 162 0.49 -2.07 -11.45
CA GLN A 162 -0.49 -2.78 -10.63
C GLN A 162 -1.46 -1.85 -9.90
N MET A 163 -1.25 -0.53 -9.95
CA MET A 163 -2.13 0.44 -9.32
C MET A 163 -3.39 0.65 -10.16
N PRO A 164 -4.54 0.99 -9.54
CA PRO A 164 -5.77 1.30 -10.28
C PRO A 164 -5.54 2.38 -11.34
N GLN A 165 -6.12 2.16 -12.53
CA GLN A 165 -5.90 2.97 -13.72
C GLN A 165 -6.07 4.47 -13.40
N GLN A 166 -5.11 5.28 -13.84
CA GLN A 166 -5.00 6.75 -13.64
C GLN A 166 -4.53 7.24 -12.27
N THR A 167 -4.34 6.36 -11.27
CA THR A 167 -3.91 6.82 -9.93
C THR A 167 -2.40 6.79 -9.71
N GLY A 168 -1.62 6.01 -10.49
CA GLY A 168 -0.17 5.94 -10.34
C GLY A 168 0.27 5.69 -8.89
N VAL A 169 1.27 6.44 -8.41
CA VAL A 169 1.70 6.44 -6.99
C VAL A 169 0.74 7.19 -6.06
N THR A 170 -0.29 7.87 -6.58
CA THR A 170 -1.22 8.69 -5.79
C THR A 170 -1.99 7.87 -4.75
N LEU A 171 -2.41 6.65 -5.10
CA LEU A 171 -3.06 5.75 -4.14
C LEU A 171 -2.13 5.45 -2.97
N MET A 172 -0.87 5.11 -3.25
CA MET A 172 0.13 4.86 -2.21
C MET A 172 0.32 6.09 -1.32
N ILE A 173 0.52 7.26 -1.92
CA ILE A 173 0.72 8.53 -1.20
C ILE A 173 -0.48 8.84 -0.30
N LYS A 174 -1.71 8.75 -0.83
CA LYS A 174 -2.94 9.04 -0.07
C LYS A 174 -3.18 8.03 1.04
N THR A 175 -2.92 6.75 0.80
CA THR A 175 -2.99 5.72 1.83
C THR A 175 -1.94 5.96 2.92
N LEU A 176 -0.70 6.32 2.57
CA LEU A 176 0.34 6.64 3.56
C LEU A 176 0.01 7.91 4.35
N LYS A 177 -0.60 8.93 3.73
CA LYS A 177 -1.10 10.12 4.45
C LYS A 177 -2.22 9.76 5.43
N ALA A 178 -3.17 8.92 5.01
CA ALA A 178 -4.23 8.41 5.89
C ALA A 178 -3.66 7.54 7.03
N PHE A 179 -2.66 6.72 6.74
CA PHE A 179 -1.92 5.92 7.73
C PHE A 179 -1.22 6.80 8.77
N CYS A 180 -0.48 7.83 8.34
CA CYS A 180 0.12 8.80 9.27
C CYS A 180 -0.94 9.48 10.14
N ASN A 181 -2.05 9.90 9.53
CA ASN A 181 -3.16 10.51 10.25
C ASN A 181 -3.74 9.56 11.31
N PHE A 182 -3.98 8.29 10.95
CA PHE A 182 -4.44 7.25 11.88
C PHE A 182 -3.49 7.07 13.06
N TYR A 183 -2.17 6.99 12.83
CA TYR A 183 -1.19 6.87 13.92
C TYR A 183 -1.18 8.12 14.80
N HIS A 184 -1.25 9.31 14.20
CA HIS A 184 -1.30 10.56 14.95
C HIS A 184 -2.53 10.62 15.87
N PHE A 185 -3.71 10.27 15.36
CA PHE A 185 -4.94 10.21 16.17
C PHE A 185 -4.92 9.11 17.22
N SER A 186 -4.34 7.95 16.92
CA SER A 186 -4.39 6.77 17.81
C SER A 186 -3.41 6.85 18.99
N ILE A 187 -2.21 7.37 18.77
CA ILE A 187 -1.13 7.37 19.77
C ILE A 187 -0.52 8.76 20.04
N GLY A 188 -1.11 9.83 19.48
CA GLY A 188 -0.73 11.21 19.76
C GLY A 188 0.74 11.50 19.46
N ASP A 189 1.43 12.15 20.38
CA ASP A 189 2.83 12.56 20.23
C ASP A 189 3.81 11.39 20.05
N LEU A 190 3.44 10.17 20.47
CA LEU A 190 4.27 8.98 20.22
C LEU A 190 4.30 8.57 18.74
N SER A 191 3.35 9.09 17.95
CA SER A 191 3.27 8.83 16.51
C SER A 191 4.47 9.38 15.73
N VAL A 192 5.20 10.37 16.27
CA VAL A 192 6.32 11.04 15.59
C VAL A 192 7.37 10.03 15.10
N ALA A 193 7.64 8.99 15.89
CA ALA A 193 8.60 7.92 15.53
C ALA A 193 8.19 7.12 14.29
N VAL A 194 6.89 7.09 13.95
CA VAL A 194 6.32 6.42 12.78
C VAL A 194 6.06 7.43 11.65
N VAL A 195 5.42 8.55 11.98
CA VAL A 195 4.96 9.56 11.02
C VAL A 195 6.13 10.23 10.31
N GLU A 196 7.19 10.63 11.02
CA GLU A 196 8.30 11.35 10.38
C GLU A 196 9.03 10.52 9.32
N PRO A 197 9.44 9.25 9.57
CA PRO A 197 10.02 8.41 8.53
C PRO A 197 9.08 8.21 7.34
N VAL A 198 7.78 7.98 7.58
CA VAL A 198 6.80 7.76 6.51
C VAL A 198 6.59 9.02 5.67
N MET A 199 6.58 10.20 6.28
CA MET A 199 6.51 11.47 5.55
C MET A 199 7.72 11.68 4.63
N LYS A 200 8.91 11.24 5.03
CA LYS A 200 10.09 11.28 4.14
C LYS A 200 9.91 10.35 2.93
N LEU A 201 9.38 9.15 3.15
CA LEU A 201 9.06 8.21 2.06
C LEU A 201 8.00 8.77 1.10
N ILE A 202 6.99 9.48 1.63
CA ILE A 202 5.99 10.17 0.80
C ILE A 202 6.64 11.20 -0.12
N VAL A 203 7.56 12.02 0.40
CA VAL A 203 8.28 13.02 -0.40
C VAL A 203 9.15 12.37 -1.49
N GLU A 204 9.65 11.17 -1.26
CA GLU A 204 10.36 10.40 -2.30
C GLU A 204 9.40 9.84 -3.36
N LEU A 205 8.24 9.33 -2.96
CA LEU A 205 7.20 8.86 -3.89
C LEU A 205 6.67 10.00 -4.77
N GLU A 206 6.54 11.21 -4.25
CA GLU A 206 6.09 12.39 -5.00
C GLU A 206 7.06 12.78 -6.14
N LYS A 207 8.27 12.19 -6.18
CA LYS A 207 9.27 12.38 -7.26
C LYS A 207 9.23 11.29 -8.34
N ILE A 208 8.42 10.24 -8.17
CA ILE A 208 8.27 9.11 -9.10
C ILE A 208 7.08 9.38 -10.03
#